data_AF-A0A518BT53-F1
#
_entry.id   AF-A0A518BT53-F1
#
_cell.length_a   1.000
_cell.length_b   1.000
_cell.length_c   1.000
_cell.angle_alpha   90.00
_cell.angle_beta   90.00
_cell.angle_gamma   90.00
#
_symmetry.space_group_name_H-M   'P 1'
#
loop_
_entity.id
_entity.type
_entity.pdbx_description
1 polymer ?
#
loop_
_entity_poly.entity_id
_entity_poly.type
_entity_poly.pdbx_seq_one_letter_code
_entity_poly.pdbx_strand_id
1 'polypeptide(L)'
;MRLHTDTDKIARHLCEISQDGCPGSEQFPVAGIRSFLGIKDGDLEMALDELEERGLVTLPRELGGQPQVVQVEWELFFSMDESVMGWSLEGDALAVAEAMAGRSSGSANSADLATDLGWGHRRLNPPTHYLVARRALDARKPMTKRGFYYPNVSRTIGTDRFIRDNS
;
A
#
# COMPACT_ATOMS: atom_id res chain seq x y z
N MET A 1 16.91 1.17 6.98
CA MET A 1 17.13 -0.27 7.26
C MET A 1 17.53 -0.94 5.95
N ARG A 2 18.62 -1.70 5.88
CA ARG A 2 19.02 -2.38 4.62
C ARG A 2 18.35 -3.77 4.56
N LEU A 3 17.75 -4.12 3.42
CA LEU A 3 17.28 -5.46 3.10
C LEU A 3 18.47 -6.30 2.58
N HIS A 4 18.43 -7.63 2.75
CA HIS A 4 19.30 -8.51 1.98
C HIS A 4 18.98 -8.36 0.47
N THR A 5 19.97 -8.63 -0.40
CA THR A 5 19.89 -8.29 -1.83
C THR A 5 18.67 -8.89 -2.54
N ASP A 6 18.27 -10.12 -2.18
CA ASP A 6 17.12 -10.78 -2.81
C ASP A 6 15.79 -10.35 -2.17
N THR A 7 15.78 -10.10 -0.86
CA THR A 7 14.64 -9.50 -0.14
C THR A 7 14.26 -8.14 -0.74
N ASP A 8 15.25 -7.29 -1.05
CA ASP A 8 15.02 -5.99 -1.73
C ASP A 8 14.45 -6.16 -3.14
N LYS A 9 14.99 -7.11 -3.92
CA LYS A 9 14.48 -7.40 -5.27
C LYS A 9 13.02 -7.84 -5.25
N ILE A 10 12.65 -8.73 -4.32
CA ILE A 10 11.28 -9.20 -4.20
C ILE A 10 10.36 -8.05 -3.77
N ALA A 11 10.72 -7.28 -2.74
CA ALA A 11 9.93 -6.13 -2.30
C ALA A 11 9.71 -5.11 -3.43
N ARG A 12 10.79 -4.77 -4.15
CA ARG A 12 10.74 -3.85 -5.29
C ARG A 12 9.82 -4.39 -6.38
N HIS A 13 10.01 -5.66 -6.76
CA HIS A 13 9.18 -6.29 -7.78
C HIS A 13 7.69 -6.26 -7.41
N LEU A 14 7.33 -6.68 -6.20
CA LEU A 14 5.95 -6.65 -5.71
C LEU A 14 5.36 -5.24 -5.68
N CYS A 15 6.16 -4.25 -5.28
CA CYS A 15 5.77 -2.84 -5.27
C CYS A 15 5.44 -2.31 -6.68
N GLU A 16 6.28 -2.65 -7.66
CA GLU A 16 6.17 -2.23 -9.07
C GLU A 16 4.96 -2.86 -9.77
N ILE A 17 4.73 -4.15 -9.55
CA ILE A 17 3.67 -4.88 -10.27
C ILE A 17 2.29 -4.74 -9.63
N SER A 18 2.20 -4.23 -8.39
CA SER A 18 0.91 -4.06 -7.73
C SER A 18 0.09 -2.96 -8.41
N GLN A 19 -1.16 -3.26 -8.72
CA GLN A 19 -2.06 -2.38 -9.47
C GLN A 19 -2.98 -1.56 -8.57
N ASP A 20 -3.33 -2.11 -7.40
CA ASP A 20 -4.24 -1.44 -6.48
C ASP A 20 -3.52 -0.85 -5.25
N GLY A 21 -2.31 -1.30 -4.90
CA GLY A 21 -1.60 -0.72 -3.75
C GLY A 21 -2.32 -0.93 -2.42
N CYS A 22 -3.07 -2.03 -2.27
CA CYS A 22 -3.78 -2.34 -1.04
C CYS A 22 -3.74 -3.85 -0.71
N PRO A 23 -3.74 -4.23 0.58
CA PRO A 23 -3.63 -5.62 0.97
C PRO A 23 -4.85 -6.46 0.59
N GLY A 24 -4.56 -7.65 0.06
CA GLY A 24 -5.56 -8.66 -0.29
C GLY A 24 -6.39 -8.36 -1.54
N SER A 25 -6.04 -7.33 -2.34
CA SER A 25 -6.56 -7.17 -3.70
C SER A 25 -5.92 -8.17 -4.68
N GLU A 26 -4.66 -8.49 -4.44
CA GLU A 26 -3.79 -9.27 -5.32
C GLU A 26 -3.13 -10.41 -4.55
N GLN A 27 -2.85 -11.50 -5.27
CA GLN A 27 -2.09 -12.63 -4.78
C GLN A 27 -1.00 -12.94 -5.80
N PHE A 28 0.26 -12.94 -5.35
CA PHE A 28 1.41 -13.15 -6.23
C PHE A 28 1.92 -14.57 -6.08
N PRO A 29 1.84 -15.43 -7.12
CA PRO A 29 2.32 -16.80 -7.03
C PRO A 29 3.83 -16.83 -6.75
N VAL A 30 4.24 -17.59 -5.73
CA VAL A 30 5.66 -17.74 -5.35
C VAL A 30 6.48 -18.28 -6.53
N ALA A 31 5.93 -19.24 -7.28
CA ALA A 31 6.57 -19.76 -8.49
C ALA A 31 6.79 -18.69 -9.56
N GLY A 32 5.90 -17.70 -9.67
CA GLY A 32 6.02 -16.58 -10.59
C GLY A 32 7.16 -15.63 -10.19
N ILE A 33 7.22 -15.26 -8.90
CA ILE A 33 8.31 -14.44 -8.33
C ILE A 33 9.66 -15.12 -8.55
N ARG A 34 9.74 -16.42 -8.26
CA ARG A 34 10.94 -17.24 -8.46
C ARG A 34 11.42 -17.20 -9.91
N SER A 35 10.51 -17.50 -10.85
CA SER A 35 10.82 -17.58 -12.27
C SER A 35 11.28 -16.22 -12.81
N PHE A 36 10.60 -15.14 -12.40
CA PHE A 36 10.91 -13.80 -12.86
C PHE A 36 12.26 -13.27 -12.33
N LEU A 37 12.57 -13.52 -11.06
CA LEU A 37 13.77 -13.00 -10.42
C LEU A 37 14.98 -13.93 -10.50
N GLY A 38 14.80 -15.19 -10.92
CA GLY A 38 15.88 -16.18 -11.02
C GLY A 38 16.51 -16.54 -9.67
N ILE A 39 15.76 -16.42 -8.57
CA ILE A 39 16.22 -16.70 -7.20
C ILE A 39 16.13 -18.21 -6.93
N LYS A 40 17.13 -18.77 -6.25
CA LYS A 40 17.13 -20.18 -5.84
C LYS A 40 16.12 -20.42 -4.72
N ASP A 41 15.58 -21.64 -4.63
CA ASP A 41 14.52 -21.97 -3.67
C ASP A 41 14.88 -21.62 -2.21
N GLY A 42 16.08 -22.01 -1.73
CA GLY A 42 16.49 -21.71 -0.35
C GLY A 42 16.69 -20.21 -0.07
N ASP A 43 17.17 -19.45 -1.06
CA ASP A 43 17.34 -17.99 -0.93
C ASP A 43 15.98 -17.28 -0.99
N LEU A 44 15.04 -17.81 -1.78
CA LEU A 44 13.68 -17.29 -1.91
C LEU A 44 12.88 -17.50 -0.62
N GLU A 45 12.93 -18.70 -0.03
CA GLU A 45 12.23 -19.00 1.22
C GLU A 45 12.69 -18.06 2.34
N MET A 46 14.00 -17.92 2.52
CA MET A 46 14.58 -17.02 3.53
C MET A 46 14.20 -15.55 3.28
N ALA A 47 14.22 -15.10 2.01
CA ALA A 47 13.85 -13.74 1.68
C ALA A 47 12.35 -13.47 1.90
N LEU A 48 11.47 -14.43 1.60
CA LEU A 48 10.04 -14.31 1.85
C LEU A 48 9.72 -14.29 3.35
N ASP A 49 10.34 -15.17 4.14
CA ASP A 49 10.21 -15.16 5.59
C ASP A 49 10.69 -13.82 6.17
N GLU A 50 11.81 -13.26 5.69
CA GLU A 50 12.29 -11.92 6.12
C GLU A 50 11.29 -10.80 5.77
N LEU A 51 10.63 -10.85 4.61
CA LEU A 51 9.60 -9.88 4.24
C LEU A 51 8.37 -9.99 5.16
N GLU A 52 7.97 -11.21 5.52
CA GLU A 52 6.84 -11.46 6.42
C GLU A 52 7.15 -11.01 7.85
N GLU A 53 8.34 -11.31 8.38
CA GLU A 53 8.79 -10.84 9.69
C GLU A 53 8.81 -9.30 9.79
N ARG A 54 9.09 -8.62 8.67
CA ARG A 54 9.05 -7.15 8.56
C ARG A 54 7.64 -6.59 8.36
N GLY A 55 6.62 -7.46 8.24
CA GLY A 55 5.24 -7.07 7.99
C GLY A 55 4.99 -6.46 6.60
N LEU A 56 5.91 -6.65 5.64
CA LEU A 56 5.75 -6.14 4.28
C LEU A 56 4.85 -7.03 3.44
N VAL A 57 4.76 -8.31 3.80
CA VAL A 57 3.90 -9.30 3.14
C VAL A 57 3.29 -10.22 4.19
N THR A 58 2.22 -10.89 3.81
CA THR A 58 1.67 -12.05 4.50
C THR A 58 1.85 -13.29 3.60
N LEU A 59 2.24 -14.42 4.20
CA LEU A 59 2.41 -15.70 3.51
C LEU A 59 1.36 -16.70 4.01
N PRO A 60 0.17 -16.78 3.37
CA PRO A 60 -0.84 -17.77 3.71
C PRO A 60 -0.27 -19.19 3.58
N ARG A 61 -0.24 -19.92 4.69
CA ARG A 61 0.19 -21.32 4.75
C ARG A 61 -1.05 -22.19 4.97
N GLU A 62 -1.34 -23.07 4.01
CA GLU A 62 -2.28 -24.16 4.23
C GLU A 62 -1.60 -25.23 5.10
N LEU A 63 -2.34 -25.85 6.02
CA LEU A 63 -1.92 -26.88 6.99
C LEU A 63 -0.52 -27.52 6.74
N GLY A 64 0.53 -26.86 7.23
CA GLY A 64 1.92 -27.37 7.21
C GLY A 64 2.65 -27.32 5.86
N GLY A 65 2.07 -26.70 4.84
CA GLY A 65 2.66 -26.53 3.51
C GLY A 65 3.44 -25.22 3.32
N GLN A 66 4.28 -25.21 2.29
CA GLN A 66 4.98 -24.00 1.83
C GLN A 66 3.98 -22.99 1.25
N PRO A 67 4.18 -21.67 1.46
CA PRO A 67 3.29 -20.66 0.90
C PRO A 67 3.30 -20.74 -0.63
N GLN A 68 2.11 -20.75 -1.22
CA GLN A 68 1.95 -20.78 -2.69
C GLN A 68 1.80 -19.36 -3.27
N VAL A 69 1.37 -18.42 -2.42
CA VAL A 69 1.11 -17.03 -2.79
C VAL A 69 1.70 -16.09 -1.75
N VAL A 70 2.07 -14.90 -2.21
CA VAL A 70 2.46 -13.75 -1.40
C VAL A 70 1.35 -12.71 -1.47
N GLN A 71 0.93 -12.20 -0.32
CA GLN A 71 0.01 -11.07 -0.23
C GLN A 71 0.77 -9.85 0.28
N VAL A 72 0.65 -8.71 -0.38
CA VAL A 72 1.32 -7.47 0.00
C VAL A 72 0.59 -6.79 1.16
N GLU A 73 1.34 -6.15 2.06
CA GLU A 73 0.80 -5.34 3.15
C GLU A 73 1.06 -3.84 2.92
N TRP A 74 0.41 -2.96 3.70
CA TRP A 74 0.54 -1.51 3.56
C TRP A 74 2.00 -1.04 3.74
N GLU A 75 2.70 -1.69 4.66
CA GLU A 75 4.08 -1.41 5.03
C GLU A 75 5.03 -1.59 3.85
N LEU A 76 4.71 -2.45 2.89
CA LEU A 76 5.46 -2.57 1.63
C LEU A 76 5.45 -1.24 0.88
N PHE A 77 4.27 -0.68 0.65
CA PHE A 77 4.11 0.56 -0.09
C PHE A 77 4.69 1.74 0.68
N PHE A 78 4.47 1.77 1.99
CA PHE A 78 5.03 2.81 2.86
C PHE A 78 6.57 2.84 2.84
N SER A 79 7.20 1.67 2.70
CA SER A 79 8.66 1.56 2.70
C SER A 79 9.28 1.71 1.32
N MET A 80 8.57 1.28 0.27
CA MET A 80 9.15 1.12 -1.08
C MET A 80 8.74 2.21 -2.06
N ASP A 81 7.56 2.82 -1.94
CA ASP A 81 6.99 3.72 -2.96
C ASP A 81 7.92 4.89 -3.31
N GLU A 82 8.62 5.46 -2.33
CA GLU A 82 9.54 6.57 -2.60
C GLU A 82 10.75 6.14 -3.44
N SER A 83 11.35 4.99 -3.10
CA SER A 83 12.54 4.49 -3.78
C SER A 83 12.26 3.80 -5.11
N VAL A 84 11.03 3.35 -5.32
CA VAL A 84 10.60 2.56 -6.49
C VAL A 84 9.81 3.41 -7.47
N MET A 85 8.82 4.17 -6.97
CA MET A 85 7.89 4.96 -7.78
C MET A 85 8.19 6.46 -7.74
N GLY A 86 9.04 6.91 -6.81
CA GLY A 86 9.28 8.34 -6.57
C GLY A 86 8.12 9.02 -5.84
N TRP A 87 7.18 8.26 -5.27
CA TRP A 87 6.02 8.80 -4.57
C TRP A 87 6.31 8.90 -3.07
N SER A 88 6.20 10.10 -2.52
CA SER A 88 6.37 10.32 -1.08
C SER A 88 5.06 10.02 -0.37
N LEU A 89 5.05 9.05 0.56
CA LEU A 89 3.85 8.74 1.34
C LEU A 89 3.31 9.97 2.08
N GLU A 90 4.20 10.73 2.72
CA GLU A 90 3.82 11.92 3.49
C GLU A 90 3.37 13.06 2.59
N GLY A 91 4.10 13.32 1.49
CA GLY A 91 3.72 14.34 0.51
C GLY A 91 2.39 14.01 -0.17
N ASP A 92 2.18 12.76 -0.55
CA ASP A 92 0.93 12.32 -1.17
C ASP A 92 -0.22 12.34 -0.14
N ALA A 93 0.01 11.98 1.12
CA ALA A 93 -0.98 12.11 2.19
C ALA A 93 -1.35 13.58 2.46
N LEU A 94 -0.40 14.51 2.42
CA LEU A 94 -0.68 15.94 2.54
C LEU A 94 -1.58 16.42 1.40
N ALA A 95 -1.25 16.07 0.15
CA ALA A 95 -2.06 16.43 -1.01
C ALA A 95 -3.50 15.88 -0.92
N VAL A 96 -3.68 14.65 -0.43
CA VAL A 96 -5.03 14.08 -0.18
C VAL A 96 -5.77 14.86 0.91
N ALA A 97 -5.09 15.21 2.01
CA ALA A 97 -5.69 15.98 3.09
C ALA A 97 -6.11 17.38 2.63
N GLU A 98 -5.27 18.08 1.86
CA GLU A 98 -5.58 19.39 1.28
C GLU A 98 -6.76 19.32 0.30
N ALA A 99 -6.79 18.31 -0.59
CA ALA A 99 -7.90 18.08 -1.49
C ALA A 99 -9.22 17.82 -0.75
N MET A 100 -9.17 17.18 0.42
CA MET A 100 -10.33 17.01 1.29
C MET A 100 -10.73 18.29 2.03
N ALA A 101 -9.76 19.10 2.46
CA ALA A 101 -10.03 20.38 3.13
C ALA A 101 -10.74 21.40 2.22
N GLY A 102 -10.43 21.37 0.91
CA GLY A 102 -11.07 22.22 -0.09
C GLY A 102 -12.53 21.87 -0.42
N ARG A 103 -13.05 20.73 0.04
CA ARG A 103 -14.42 20.28 -0.26
C ARG A 103 -15.44 20.82 0.73
N SER A 104 -16.53 21.40 0.21
CA SER A 104 -17.63 21.94 1.02
C SER A 104 -18.45 20.89 1.76
N SER A 105 -18.57 19.68 1.21
CA SER A 105 -19.31 18.55 1.82
C SER A 105 -18.57 17.93 3.01
N GLY A 106 -17.25 18.14 3.11
CA GLY A 106 -16.40 17.40 4.05
C GLY A 106 -16.30 15.89 3.77
N SER A 107 -16.81 15.41 2.64
CA SER A 107 -16.74 14.01 2.22
C SER A 107 -16.49 13.89 0.72
N ALA A 108 -15.85 12.80 0.30
CA ALA A 108 -15.53 12.55 -1.10
C ALA A 108 -15.59 11.06 -1.43
N ASN A 109 -15.99 10.77 -2.67
CA ASN A 109 -15.71 9.48 -3.30
C ASN A 109 -14.24 9.47 -3.73
N SER A 110 -13.53 8.35 -3.49
CA SER A 110 -12.12 8.24 -3.86
C SER A 110 -11.86 8.29 -5.37
N ALA A 111 -12.85 7.96 -6.20
CA ALA A 111 -12.76 8.17 -7.66
C ALA A 111 -12.73 9.66 -8.03
N ASP A 112 -13.45 10.51 -7.29
CA ASP A 112 -13.43 11.95 -7.51
C ASP A 112 -12.09 12.53 -7.02
N LEU A 113 -11.60 12.09 -5.86
CA LEU A 113 -10.26 12.48 -5.37
C LEU A 113 -9.15 12.08 -6.34
N ALA A 114 -9.21 10.87 -6.87
CA ALA A 114 -8.30 10.39 -7.90
C ALA A 114 -8.34 11.27 -9.15
N THR A 115 -9.53 11.67 -9.58
CA THR A 115 -9.71 12.57 -10.73
C THR A 115 -9.07 13.94 -10.47
N ASP A 116 -9.31 14.53 -9.30
CA ASP A 116 -8.77 15.85 -8.94
C ASP A 116 -7.24 15.86 -8.85
N LEU A 117 -6.66 14.77 -8.31
CA LEU A 117 -5.22 14.63 -8.13
C LEU A 117 -4.52 14.07 -9.39
N GLY A 118 -5.28 13.55 -10.35
CA GLY A 118 -4.75 12.85 -11.53
C GLY A 118 -4.07 11.52 -11.19
N TRP A 119 -4.54 10.83 -10.15
CA TRP A 119 -3.91 9.60 -9.62
C TRP A 119 -4.75 8.34 -9.89
N GLY A 120 -4.08 7.21 -10.05
CA GLY A 120 -4.74 5.89 -10.08
C GLY A 120 -4.90 5.28 -8.68
N HIS A 121 -5.57 4.12 -8.61
CA HIS A 121 -5.80 3.38 -7.36
C HIS A 121 -4.49 3.14 -6.59
N ARG A 122 -3.46 2.65 -7.30
CA ARG A 122 -2.15 2.29 -6.77
C ARG A 122 -1.49 3.41 -5.95
N ARG A 123 -1.62 4.66 -6.43
CA ARG A 123 -1.01 5.83 -5.76
C ARG A 123 -1.91 6.41 -4.68
N LEU A 124 -3.24 6.38 -4.87
CA LEU A 124 -4.17 6.98 -3.90
C LEU A 124 -4.37 6.10 -2.64
N ASN A 125 -4.35 4.78 -2.77
CA ASN A 125 -4.71 3.88 -1.68
C ASN A 125 -3.76 3.97 -0.47
N PRO A 126 -2.42 3.88 -0.61
CA PRO A 126 -1.51 3.98 0.52
C PRO A 126 -1.63 5.27 1.36
N PRO A 127 -1.57 6.49 0.78
CA PRO A 127 -1.70 7.72 1.57
C PRO A 127 -3.09 7.87 2.20
N THR A 128 -4.16 7.38 1.55
CA THR A 128 -5.50 7.38 2.15
C THR A 128 -5.55 6.46 3.37
N HIS A 129 -4.97 5.25 3.29
CA HIS A 129 -4.85 4.36 4.44
C HIS A 129 -4.07 4.99 5.59
N TYR A 130 -2.95 5.62 5.28
CA TYR A 130 -2.12 6.33 6.25
C TYR A 130 -2.90 7.40 7.03
N LEU A 131 -3.70 8.21 6.34
CA LEU A 131 -4.54 9.23 6.97
C LEU A 131 -5.65 8.62 7.84
N VAL A 132 -6.31 7.56 7.35
CA VAL A 132 -7.36 6.85 8.11
C VAL A 132 -6.79 6.22 9.39
N ALA A 133 -5.64 5.56 9.30
CA ALA A 133 -4.95 4.96 10.44
C ALA A 133 -4.61 5.99 11.53
N ARG A 134 -4.35 7.24 11.13
CA ARG A 134 -4.07 8.38 12.01
C ARG A 134 -5.30 9.17 12.44
N ARG A 135 -6.50 8.74 12.05
CA ARG A 135 -7.77 9.46 12.28
C ARG A 135 -7.78 10.86 11.65
N ALA A 136 -6.90 11.11 10.68
CA ALA A 136 -6.92 12.33 9.87
C ALA A 136 -8.01 12.26 8.81
N LEU A 137 -8.46 11.07 8.41
CA LEU A 137 -9.70 10.86 7.68
C LEU A 137 -10.55 9.83 8.41
N ASP A 138 -11.86 9.88 8.21
CA ASP A 138 -12.79 8.81 8.59
C ASP A 138 -13.24 8.07 7.33
N ALA A 139 -13.29 6.74 7.40
CA ALA A 139 -13.66 5.92 6.27
C ALA A 139 -14.23 4.57 6.75
N ARG A 140 -15.21 4.05 6.02
CA ARG A 140 -15.71 2.69 6.27
C ARG A 140 -14.87 1.70 5.46
N LYS A 141 -14.49 0.59 6.11
CA LYS A 141 -13.89 -0.54 5.39
C LYS A 141 -14.89 -1.05 4.33
N PRO A 142 -14.46 -1.26 3.08
CA PRO A 142 -15.33 -1.75 2.04
C PRO A 142 -15.65 -3.22 2.28
N MET A 143 -16.74 -3.69 1.66
CA MET A 143 -17.05 -5.12 1.59
C MET A 143 -16.19 -5.83 0.53
N THR A 144 -15.64 -5.11 -0.44
CA THR A 144 -14.81 -5.64 -1.53
C THR A 144 -13.42 -5.02 -1.53
N LYS A 145 -12.38 -5.84 -1.70
CA LYS A 145 -10.97 -5.41 -1.72
C LYS A 145 -10.43 -5.12 -3.14
N ARG A 146 -11.24 -4.57 -4.04
CA ARG A 146 -10.81 -4.26 -5.42
C ARG A 146 -10.97 -2.78 -5.71
N GLY A 147 -9.98 -2.20 -6.38
CA GLY A 147 -9.95 -0.78 -6.72
C GLY A 147 -9.61 0.12 -5.53
N PHE A 148 -10.35 1.21 -5.35
CA PHE A 148 -10.16 2.09 -4.20
C PHE A 148 -10.51 1.36 -2.89
N TYR A 149 -9.51 1.23 -2.02
CA TYR A 149 -9.69 0.54 -0.75
C TYR A 149 -10.64 1.28 0.18
N TYR A 150 -10.75 2.60 0.09
CA TYR A 150 -11.79 3.37 0.78
C TYR A 150 -12.67 4.04 -0.27
N PRO A 151 -13.83 3.48 -0.64
CA PRO A 151 -14.68 4.07 -1.68
C PRO A 151 -15.14 5.48 -1.33
N ASN A 152 -15.33 5.76 -0.04
CA ASN A 152 -15.69 7.07 0.48
C ASN A 152 -14.85 7.40 1.71
N VAL A 153 -14.41 8.65 1.79
CA VAL A 153 -13.70 9.21 2.94
C VAL A 153 -14.33 10.53 3.37
N SER A 154 -14.21 10.84 4.66
CA SER A 154 -14.70 12.07 5.27
C SER A 154 -13.57 12.77 6.02
N ARG A 155 -13.54 14.10 5.88
CA ARG A 155 -12.68 15.00 6.64
C ARG A 155 -13.04 14.91 8.12
N THR A 156 -12.03 14.99 8.97
CA THR A 156 -12.17 15.12 10.41
C THR A 156 -11.42 16.37 10.89
N ILE A 157 -11.55 16.72 12.17
CA ILE A 157 -10.65 17.72 12.78
C ILE A 157 -9.17 17.28 12.68
N GLY A 158 -8.93 15.96 12.60
CA GLY A 158 -7.60 15.40 12.38
C GLY A 158 -7.02 15.77 11.02
N THR A 159 -7.84 15.99 9.98
CA THR A 159 -7.36 16.46 8.66
C THR A 159 -6.68 17.82 8.79
N ASP A 160 -7.32 18.78 9.47
CA ASP A 160 -6.81 20.14 9.60
C ASP A 160 -5.53 20.20 10.44
N ARG A 161 -5.47 19.37 11.50
CA ARG A 161 -4.26 19.21 12.30
C ARG A 161 -3.14 18.60 11.47
N PHE A 162 -3.43 17.56 10.70
CA PHE A 162 -2.46 16.92 9.82
C PHE A 162 -1.86 17.92 8.82
N ILE A 163 -2.68 18.70 8.13
CA ILE A 163 -2.21 19.74 7.20
C ILE A 163 -1.29 20.71 7.92
N ARG A 164 -1.75 21.31 9.03
CA ARG A 164 -0.97 22.30 9.79
C ARG A 164 0.39 21.76 10.24
N ASP A 165 0.44 20.51 10.69
CA ASP A 165 1.66 19.91 11.24
C ASP A 165 2.65 19.44 10.15
N ASN A 166 2.24 19.43 8.88
CA ASN A 166 3.04 18.96 7.72
C ASN A 166 3.18 20.01 6.60
N SER A 167 2.76 21.27 6.85
CA SER A 167 2.92 22.42 5.92
C SER A 167 4.18 23.23 6.20
#